data_AF-A0A519ULB1-F1
#
_entry.id   AF-A0A519ULB1-F1
#
_cell.length_a   1.000
_cell.length_b   1.000
_cell.length_c   1.000
_cell.angle_alpha   90.00
_cell.angle_beta   90.00
_cell.angle_gamma   90.00
#
_symmetry.space_group_name_H-M   'P 1'
#
loop_
_entity.id
_entity.type
_entity.pdbx_description
1 polymer ?
#
loop_
_entity_poly.entity_id
_entity_poly.type
_entity_poly.pdbx_seq_one_letter_code
_entity_poly.pdbx_strand_id
1 'polypeptide(L)'
;AVVRLNQAVEASRRRPDFGVRYDHMNGIGSTPNQFTVMGMVTLPMVPWAAREYRANTAALGYEAQAVRQQRASLLNDAAGRLSTLQSDMATKREQVENFEKGILPALRKSYQVTLLAYQQNTAQLPAVVEALNTWLLTRLQYLDTQNELLTLTVRYDQELEQ
;
A
#
# COMPACT_ATOMS: atom_id res chain seq x y z
N ALA A 1 2.04 -15.98 -12.27
CA ALA A 1 1.33 -17.01 -13.03
C ALA A 1 0.81 -16.45 -14.36
N VAL A 2 -0.01 -15.39 -14.34
CA VAL A 2 -0.65 -14.79 -15.54
C VAL A 2 0.34 -14.35 -16.62
N VAL A 3 1.41 -13.62 -16.29
CA VAL A 3 2.43 -13.19 -17.29
C VAL A 3 3.09 -14.39 -17.98
N ARG A 4 3.34 -15.47 -17.25
CA ARG A 4 3.92 -16.71 -17.78
C ARG A 4 2.92 -17.46 -18.68
N LEU A 5 1.64 -17.42 -18.33
CA LEU A 5 0.54 -17.99 -19.11
C LEU A 5 0.35 -17.21 -20.42
N ASN A 6 0.37 -15.87 -20.37
CA ASN A 6 0.31 -15.01 -21.56
C ASN A 6 1.51 -15.26 -22.49
N GLN A 7 2.72 -15.40 -21.94
CA GLN A 7 3.90 -15.79 -22.72
C GLN A 7 3.74 -17.16 -23.39
N ALA A 8 3.10 -18.13 -22.73
CA ALA A 8 2.84 -19.46 -23.29
C ALA A 8 1.76 -19.42 -24.39
N VAL A 9 0.71 -18.64 -24.22
CA VAL A 9 -0.34 -18.43 -25.24
C VAL A 9 0.28 -17.77 -26.48
N GLU A 10 1.14 -16.77 -26.33
CA GLU A 10 1.80 -16.13 -27.48
C GLU A 10 2.89 -16.97 -28.13
N ALA A 11 3.51 -17.88 -27.38
CA ALA A 11 4.36 -18.91 -27.97
C ALA A 11 3.54 -19.91 -28.81
N SER A 12 2.31 -20.22 -28.41
CA SER A 12 1.39 -21.07 -29.17
C SER A 12 0.92 -20.41 -30.48
N ARG A 13 0.78 -19.08 -30.51
CA ARG A 13 0.47 -18.31 -31.73
C ARG A 13 1.56 -18.36 -32.82
N ARG A 14 2.73 -18.96 -32.53
CA ARG A 14 3.76 -19.27 -33.54
C ARG A 14 3.39 -20.48 -34.40
N ARG A 15 2.39 -21.25 -34.02
CA ARG A 15 1.90 -22.40 -34.81
C ARG A 15 0.85 -21.92 -35.82
N PRO A 16 0.74 -22.59 -36.98
CA PRO A 16 -0.32 -22.29 -37.94
C PRO A 16 -1.70 -22.45 -37.30
N ASP A 17 -2.59 -21.51 -37.56
CA ASP A 17 -4.00 -21.59 -37.16
C ASP A 17 -4.85 -22.06 -38.35
N PHE A 18 -5.83 -22.91 -38.08
CA PHE A 18 -6.68 -23.54 -39.09
C PHE A 18 -8.15 -23.26 -38.76
N GLY A 19 -8.84 -22.55 -39.64
CA GLY A 19 -10.27 -22.27 -39.53
C GLY A 19 -11.07 -22.97 -40.61
N VAL A 20 -12.27 -23.45 -40.29
CA VAL A 20 -13.22 -23.95 -41.29
C VAL A 20 -14.50 -23.16 -41.14
N ARG A 21 -14.97 -22.58 -42.25
CA ARG A 21 -16.25 -21.87 -42.32
C ARG A 21 -17.19 -22.59 -43.28
N TYR A 22 -18.40 -22.84 -42.80
CA TYR A 22 -19.52 -23.32 -43.59
C TYR A 22 -20.54 -22.22 -43.72
N ASP A 23 -20.99 -21.96 -44.94
CA ASP A 23 -22.03 -20.96 -45.23
C ASP A 23 -23.12 -21.60 -46.10
N HIS A 24 -24.37 -21.27 -45.81
CA HIS A 24 -25.54 -21.73 -46.53
C HIS A 24 -26.39 -20.53 -46.90
N MET A 25 -26.37 -20.19 -48.19
CA MET A 25 -27.15 -19.08 -48.72
C MET A 25 -28.42 -19.62 -49.35
N ASN A 26 -29.56 -19.22 -48.79
CA ASN A 26 -30.87 -19.46 -49.39
C ASN A 26 -31.08 -18.46 -50.53
N GLY A 27 -31.26 -18.95 -51.76
CA GLY A 27 -31.54 -18.10 -52.90
C GLY A 27 -32.93 -17.47 -52.79
N ILE A 28 -33.03 -16.16 -53.00
CA ILE A 28 -34.33 -15.47 -53.07
C ILE A 28 -34.76 -15.47 -54.55
N GLY A 29 -35.95 -16.01 -54.84
CA GLY A 29 -36.50 -16.10 -56.21
C GLY A 29 -36.07 -17.36 -56.96
N SER A 30 -35.69 -17.24 -58.24
CA SER A 30 -35.32 -18.37 -59.13
C SER A 30 -33.86 -18.82 -59.02
N THR A 31 -33.13 -18.37 -58.00
CA THR A 31 -31.73 -18.74 -57.80
C THR A 31 -31.63 -19.98 -56.89
N PRO A 32 -30.88 -21.02 -57.27
CA PRO A 32 -30.74 -22.24 -56.47
C PRO A 32 -29.92 -21.99 -55.20
N ASN A 33 -30.24 -22.72 -54.13
CA ASN A 33 -29.50 -22.68 -52.86
C ASN A 33 -28.03 -23.05 -53.05
N GLN A 34 -27.15 -22.31 -52.37
CA GLN A 34 -25.70 -22.49 -52.46
C GLN A 34 -25.11 -22.89 -51.10
N PHE A 35 -24.16 -23.81 -51.15
CA PHE A 35 -23.40 -24.29 -50.00
C PHE A 35 -21.93 -24.03 -50.26
N THR A 36 -21.27 -23.35 -49.32
CA THR A 36 -19.85 -23.02 -49.44
C THR A 36 -19.12 -23.49 -48.20
N VAL A 37 -18.04 -24.26 -48.39
CA VAL A 37 -17.10 -24.65 -47.34
C VAL A 37 -15.76 -24.00 -47.67
N MET A 38 -15.23 -23.19 -46.76
CA MET A 38 -13.93 -22.55 -46.87
C MET A 38 -13.02 -23.00 -45.74
N GLY A 39 -11.82 -23.48 -46.09
CA GLY A 39 -10.72 -23.67 -45.15
C GLY A 39 -9.79 -22.47 -45.17
N MET A 40 -9.46 -21.93 -44.01
CA MET A 40 -8.50 -20.84 -43.83
C MET A 40 -7.27 -21.38 -43.10
N VAL A 41 -6.07 -21.06 -43.61
CA VAL A 41 -4.80 -21.36 -42.94
C VAL A 41 -4.06 -20.05 -42.72
N THR A 42 -3.84 -19.69 -41.45
CA THR A 42 -3.10 -18.50 -41.06
C THR A 42 -1.68 -18.89 -40.67
N LEU A 43 -0.70 -18.50 -41.49
CA LEU A 43 0.72 -18.75 -41.24
C LEU A 43 1.37 -17.54 -40.57
N PRO A 44 1.98 -17.66 -39.37
CA PRO A 44 2.53 -16.51 -38.63
C PRO A 44 3.89 -15.98 -39.14
N MET A 45 4.51 -16.64 -40.13
CA MET A 45 5.87 -16.32 -40.63
C MET A 45 5.89 -15.48 -41.92
N VAL A 46 4.84 -14.72 -42.17
CA VAL A 46 4.73 -13.85 -43.35
C VAL A 46 5.23 -12.43 -43.03
N PRO A 47 5.94 -11.73 -43.95
CA PRO A 47 6.68 -10.50 -43.63
C PRO A 47 5.84 -9.37 -43.00
N TRP A 48 4.59 -9.23 -43.44
CA TRP A 48 3.60 -8.28 -42.91
C TRP A 48 3.14 -8.55 -41.45
N ALA A 49 3.19 -9.79 -40.94
CA ALA A 49 2.79 -10.16 -39.57
C ALA A 49 4.00 -10.32 -38.63
N ALA A 50 5.20 -10.56 -39.17
CA ALA A 50 6.43 -10.76 -38.40
C ALA A 50 6.89 -9.51 -37.60
N ARG A 51 6.51 -8.30 -38.03
CA ARG A 51 6.79 -7.05 -37.28
C ARG A 51 5.91 -6.94 -36.03
N GLU A 52 4.63 -7.24 -36.16
CA GLU A 52 3.66 -7.22 -35.06
C GLU A 52 3.99 -8.29 -34.01
N TYR A 53 4.32 -9.51 -34.44
CA TYR A 53 4.73 -10.57 -33.52
C TYR A 53 5.96 -10.19 -32.69
N ARG A 54 7.01 -9.64 -33.33
CA ARG A 54 8.21 -9.15 -32.65
C ARG A 54 7.88 -8.05 -31.64
N ALA A 55 7.06 -7.08 -32.04
CA ALA A 55 6.61 -6.00 -31.16
C ALA A 55 5.84 -6.53 -29.94
N ASN A 56 4.92 -7.48 -30.14
CA ASN A 56 4.16 -8.09 -29.06
C ASN A 56 5.06 -8.88 -28.08
N THR A 57 6.02 -9.65 -28.60
CA THR A 57 6.98 -10.36 -27.73
C THR A 57 7.87 -9.42 -26.92
N ALA A 58 8.30 -8.29 -27.51
CA ALA A 58 9.06 -7.27 -26.79
C ALA A 58 8.20 -6.59 -25.72
N ALA A 59 6.94 -6.26 -26.05
CA ALA A 59 5.98 -5.70 -25.10
C ALA A 59 5.73 -6.62 -23.90
N LEU A 60 5.55 -7.93 -24.12
CA LEU A 60 5.44 -8.91 -23.04
C LEU A 60 6.71 -9.03 -22.19
N GLY A 61 7.88 -8.86 -22.80
CA GLY A 61 9.15 -8.78 -22.09
C GLY A 61 9.20 -7.57 -21.15
N TYR A 62 8.79 -6.40 -21.64
CA TYR A 62 8.69 -5.18 -20.85
C TYR A 62 7.64 -5.30 -19.74
N GLU A 63 6.48 -5.89 -20.01
CA GLU A 63 5.44 -6.13 -19.00
C GLU A 63 5.95 -7.07 -17.90
N ALA A 64 6.64 -8.15 -18.26
CA ALA A 64 7.25 -9.05 -17.29
C ALA A 64 8.33 -8.37 -16.43
N GLN A 65 9.09 -7.43 -17.00
CA GLN A 65 10.05 -6.62 -16.25
C GLN A 65 9.33 -5.63 -15.33
N ALA A 66 8.29 -4.95 -15.81
CA ALA A 66 7.49 -4.02 -15.03
C ALA A 66 6.84 -4.71 -13.83
N VAL A 67 6.26 -5.90 -14.01
CA VAL A 67 5.67 -6.70 -12.90
C VAL A 67 6.74 -7.11 -11.89
N ARG A 68 7.95 -7.47 -12.34
CA ARG A 68 9.07 -7.76 -11.41
C ARG A 68 9.49 -6.53 -10.63
N GLN A 69 9.59 -5.37 -11.29
CA GLN A 69 9.93 -4.12 -10.65
C GLN A 69 8.85 -3.66 -9.67
N GLN A 70 7.58 -3.80 -10.02
CA GLN A 70 6.45 -3.50 -9.14
C GLN A 70 6.50 -4.39 -7.88
N ARG A 71 6.78 -5.68 -8.00
CA ARG A 71 6.97 -6.56 -6.84
C ARG A 71 8.12 -6.12 -5.95
N ALA A 72 9.26 -5.76 -6.54
CA ALA A 72 10.41 -5.26 -5.78
C ALA A 72 10.09 -3.94 -5.07
N SER A 73 9.37 -3.02 -5.74
CA SER A 73 8.89 -1.77 -5.13
C SER A 73 7.98 -2.05 -3.95
N LEU A 74 6.98 -2.92 -4.10
CA LEU A 74 6.05 -3.27 -3.03
C LEU A 74 6.78 -3.81 -1.78
N LEU A 75 7.78 -4.67 -1.98
CA LEU A 75 8.60 -5.20 -0.88
C LEU A 75 9.43 -4.10 -0.20
N ASN A 76 10.04 -3.21 -0.99
CA ASN A 76 10.80 -2.08 -0.44
C ASN A 76 9.89 -1.10 0.31
N ASP A 77 8.71 -0.81 -0.23
CA ASP A 77 7.73 0.09 0.39
C ASP A 77 7.19 -0.49 1.70
N ALA A 78 6.97 -1.82 1.76
CA ALA A 78 6.57 -2.50 2.99
C ALA A 78 7.71 -2.46 4.04
N ALA A 79 8.94 -2.78 3.65
CA ALA A 79 10.10 -2.71 4.54
C ALA A 79 10.36 -1.29 5.05
N GLY A 80 10.20 -0.29 4.18
CA GLY A 80 10.30 1.13 4.53
C GLY A 80 9.24 1.53 5.55
N ARG A 81 7.97 1.16 5.32
CA ARG A 81 6.87 1.41 6.26
C ARG A 81 7.12 0.79 7.64
N LEU A 82 7.54 -0.48 7.69
CA LEU A 82 7.86 -1.15 8.96
C LEU A 82 9.00 -0.46 9.71
N SER A 83 10.06 -0.05 8.99
CA SER A 83 11.18 0.69 9.58
C SER A 83 10.74 2.04 10.17
N THR A 84 9.91 2.79 9.44
CA THR A 84 9.34 4.05 9.93
C THR A 84 8.49 3.83 11.18
N LEU A 85 7.60 2.84 11.17
CA LEU A 85 6.77 2.51 12.35
C LEU A 85 7.62 2.16 13.57
N GLN A 86 8.69 1.37 13.39
CA GLN A 86 9.60 1.03 14.49
C GLN A 86 10.30 2.27 15.06
N SER A 87 10.79 3.17 14.19
CA SER A 87 11.42 4.43 14.59
C SER A 87 10.45 5.35 15.34
N ASP A 88 9.23 5.48 14.84
CA ASP A 88 8.18 6.31 15.45
C ASP A 88 7.79 5.75 16.83
N MET A 89 7.65 4.42 16.94
CA MET A 89 7.38 3.75 18.21
C MET A 89 8.49 3.95 19.23
N ALA A 90 9.76 3.84 18.81
CA ALA A 90 10.90 4.08 19.71
C ALA A 90 10.90 5.52 20.23
N THR A 91 10.70 6.50 19.34
CA THR A 91 10.62 7.91 19.70
C THR A 91 9.44 8.19 20.64
N LYS A 92 8.26 7.62 20.36
CA LYS A 92 7.07 7.80 21.21
C LYS A 92 7.24 7.15 22.59
N ARG A 93 7.89 5.99 22.69
CA ARG A 93 8.24 5.37 23.97
C ARG A 93 9.13 6.27 24.81
N GLU A 94 10.16 6.86 24.20
CA GLU A 94 11.04 7.80 24.90
C GLU A 94 10.28 9.04 25.37
N GLN A 95 9.37 9.58 24.55
CA GLN A 95 8.50 10.69 24.95
C GLN A 95 7.63 10.34 26.17
N VAL A 96 6.99 9.16 26.16
CA VAL A 96 6.19 8.66 27.30
C VAL A 96 7.05 8.55 28.56
N GLU A 97 8.27 7.99 28.45
CA GLU A 97 9.20 7.85 29.57
C GLU A 97 9.63 9.21 30.14
N ASN A 98 9.92 10.17 29.26
CA ASN A 98 10.31 11.53 29.66
C ASN A 98 9.17 12.27 30.40
N PHE A 99 7.92 12.08 29.97
CA PHE A 99 6.76 12.59 30.70
C PHE A 99 6.62 11.95 32.08
N GLU A 100 6.70 10.61 32.14
CA GLU A 100 6.49 9.83 33.37
C GLU A 100 7.57 10.11 34.42
N LYS A 101 8.84 10.10 34.01
CA LYS A 101 9.99 10.17 34.92
C LYS A 101 10.50 11.59 35.15
N GLY A 102 10.27 12.51 34.20
CA GLY A 102 10.81 13.87 34.23
C GLY A 102 9.73 14.93 34.44
N ILE A 103 8.93 15.16 33.40
CA ILE A 103 8.09 16.36 33.28
C ILE A 103 6.96 16.35 34.32
N LEU A 104 6.19 15.26 34.42
CA LEU A 104 5.05 15.21 35.34
C LEU A 104 5.45 15.29 36.82
N PRO A 105 6.49 14.57 37.30
CA PRO A 105 6.98 14.74 38.66
C PRO A 105 7.46 16.16 38.96
N ALA A 106 8.17 16.80 38.02
CA ALA A 106 8.66 18.16 38.18
C ALA A 106 7.51 19.17 38.31
N LEU A 107 6.51 19.10 37.42
CA LEU A 107 5.32 19.96 37.47
C LEU A 107 4.50 19.73 38.73
N ARG A 108 4.34 18.47 39.15
CA ARG A 108 3.67 18.14 40.42
C ARG A 108 4.39 18.77 41.61
N LYS A 109 5.72 18.70 41.65
CA LYS A 109 6.53 19.31 42.71
C LYS A 109 6.42 20.84 42.67
N SER A 110 6.43 21.44 41.49
CA SER A 110 6.22 22.89 41.31
C SER A 110 4.87 23.32 41.90
N TYR A 111 3.79 22.62 41.58
CA TYR A 111 2.46 22.86 42.16
C TYR A 111 2.48 22.76 43.69
N GLN A 112 3.12 21.73 44.25
CA GLN A 112 3.23 21.54 45.70
C GLN A 112 3.98 22.68 46.40
N VAL A 113 5.07 23.17 45.78
CA VAL A 113 5.84 24.30 46.31
C VAL A 113 5.02 25.60 46.27
N THR A 114 4.31 25.86 45.17
CA THR A 114 3.45 27.06 45.04
C THR A 114 2.29 27.00 46.03
N LEU A 115 1.70 25.82 46.25
CA LEU A 115 0.65 25.62 47.25
C LEU A 115 1.17 25.90 48.67
N LEU A 116 2.37 25.42 49.00
CA LEU A 116 2.98 25.68 50.30
C LEU A 116 3.26 27.18 50.52
N ALA A 117 3.76 27.88 49.50
CA ALA A 117 3.97 29.33 49.56
C ALA A 117 2.65 30.09 49.77
N TYR A 118 1.58 29.67 49.09
CA TYR A 118 0.25 30.23 49.30
C TYR A 118 -0.25 30.01 50.75
N GLN A 119 -0.08 28.81 51.31
CA GLN A 119 -0.42 28.50 52.70
C GLN A 119 0.35 29.35 53.72
N GLN A 120 1.57 29.77 53.37
CA GLN A 120 2.41 30.65 54.17
C GLN A 120 2.11 32.14 53.94
N ASN A 121 1.10 32.49 53.14
CA ASN A 121 0.78 33.85 52.70
C ASN A 121 1.93 34.55 51.93
N THR A 122 2.83 33.78 51.31
CA THR A 122 3.97 34.30 50.51
C THR A 122 3.74 34.19 49.00
N ALA A 123 2.64 33.57 48.56
CA ALA A 123 2.19 33.53 47.18
C ALA A 123 0.67 33.77 47.08
N GLN A 124 0.17 34.01 45.86
CA GLN A 124 -1.25 34.26 45.60
C GLN A 124 -1.94 33.03 45.03
N LEU A 125 -3.25 32.88 45.30
CA LEU A 125 -4.06 31.76 44.82
C LEU A 125 -4.00 31.54 43.28
N PRO A 126 -4.01 32.59 42.42
CA PRO A 126 -3.92 32.39 40.97
C PRO A 126 -2.69 31.59 40.52
N ALA A 127 -1.54 31.77 41.18
CA ALA A 127 -0.32 31.02 40.87
C ALA A 127 -0.46 29.52 41.17
N VAL A 128 -1.20 29.17 42.23
CA VAL A 128 -1.50 27.77 42.58
C VAL A 128 -2.39 27.13 41.51
N VAL A 129 -3.41 27.86 41.06
CA VAL A 129 -4.34 27.40 40.01
C VAL A 129 -3.61 27.22 38.68
N GLU A 130 -2.72 28.13 38.31
CA GLU A 130 -1.90 28.03 37.11
C GLU A 130 -0.98 26.81 37.14
N ALA A 131 -0.28 26.58 38.25
CA ALA A 131 0.59 25.41 38.40
C ALA A 131 -0.21 24.09 38.36
N LEU A 132 -1.39 24.05 38.99
CA LEU A 132 -2.29 22.90 38.94
C LEU A 132 -2.77 22.62 37.51
N ASN A 133 -3.27 23.64 36.82
CA ASN A 133 -3.73 23.54 35.45
C ASN A 133 -2.62 23.06 34.53
N THR A 134 -1.41 23.60 34.68
CA THR A 134 -0.25 23.18 33.89
C THR A 134 0.03 21.70 34.09
N TRP A 135 0.09 21.22 35.34
CA TRP A 135 0.29 19.80 35.63
C TRP A 135 -0.83 18.91 35.05
N LEU A 136 -2.09 19.32 35.14
CA LEU A 136 -3.23 18.56 34.62
C LEU A 136 -3.23 18.51 33.09
N LEU A 137 -2.99 19.64 32.42
CA LEU A 137 -2.90 19.71 30.96
C LEU A 137 -1.76 18.84 30.43
N THR A 138 -0.58 18.90 31.07
CA THR A 138 0.54 18.03 30.70
C THR A 138 0.24 16.56 30.97
N ARG A 139 -0.55 16.24 32.00
CA ARG A 139 -1.00 14.86 32.24
C ARG A 139 -1.94 14.37 31.14
N LEU A 140 -2.80 15.23 30.59
CA LEU A 140 -3.62 14.90 29.43
C LEU A 140 -2.74 14.64 28.19
N GLN A 141 -1.76 15.50 27.93
CA GLN A 141 -0.81 15.31 26.82
C GLN A 141 -0.03 14.00 26.93
N TYR A 142 0.35 13.60 28.15
CA TYR A 142 0.96 12.30 28.40
C TYR A 142 0.05 11.14 28.01
N LEU A 143 -1.23 11.19 28.40
CA LEU A 143 -2.21 10.15 28.05
C LEU A 143 -2.46 10.08 26.54
N ASP A 144 -2.52 11.23 25.88
CA ASP A 144 -2.63 11.29 24.41
C ASP A 144 -1.41 10.64 23.75
N THR A 145 -0.20 10.95 24.24
CA THR A 145 1.05 10.33 23.74
C THR A 145 1.07 8.82 23.95
N GLN A 146 0.55 8.33 25.07
CA GLN A 146 0.38 6.88 25.29
C GLN A 146 -0.59 6.25 24.31
N ASN A 147 -1.71 6.92 24.03
CA ASN A 147 -2.70 6.45 23.04
C ASN A 147 -2.09 6.38 21.63
N GLU A 148 -1.32 7.39 21.24
CA GLU A 148 -0.59 7.40 19.96
C GLU A 148 0.39 6.22 19.86
N LEU A 149 1.14 5.92 20.93
CA LEU A 149 2.04 4.76 20.96
C LEU A 149 1.30 3.43 20.82
N LEU A 150 0.15 3.27 21.49
CA LEU A 150 -0.69 2.08 21.35
C LEU A 150 -1.22 1.94 19.91
N THR A 151 -1.66 3.05 19.32
CA THR A 151 -2.13 3.08 17.93
C THR A 151 -1.02 2.69 16.94
N LEU A 152 0.21 3.17 17.16
CA LEU A 152 1.36 2.76 16.34
C LEU A 152 1.67 1.28 16.50
N THR A 153 1.55 0.74 17.71
CA THR A 153 1.75 -0.69 17.97
C THR A 153 0.72 -1.53 17.21
N VAL A 154 -0.56 -1.16 17.25
CA VAL A 154 -1.62 -1.83 16.49
C VAL A 154 -1.36 -1.76 14.99
N ARG A 155 -0.93 -0.61 14.46
CA ARG A 155 -0.57 -0.49 13.03
C ARG A 155 0.61 -1.37 12.64
N TYR A 156 1.63 -1.45 13.50
CA TYR A 156 2.78 -2.31 13.29
C TYR A 156 2.37 -3.79 13.22
N ASP A 157 1.51 -4.24 14.13
CA ASP A 157 0.98 -5.61 14.12
C ASP A 157 0.15 -5.88 12.84
N GLN A 158 -0.67 -4.92 12.42
CA GLN A 158 -1.45 -5.02 11.17
C GLN A 158 -0.59 -5.11 9.90
N GLU A 159 0.55 -4.41 9.85
CA GLU A 159 1.48 -4.50 8.71
C GLU A 159 2.30 -5.81 8.73
N LEU A 160 2.45 -6.46 9.89
CA LEU A 160 3.09 -7.78 9.99
C LEU A 160 2.17 -8.94 9.58
N GLU A 161 0.86 -8.77 9.75
CA GLU A 161 -0.15 -9.79 9.38
C GLU A 161 -0.48 -9.81 7.87
N GLN A 162 -0.13 -8.76 7.11
CA GLN A 162 -0.35 -8.63 5.66
C GLN A 162 0.67 -9.40 4.82
#